data_AF-A0A2P8FVT4-F1
#
_entry.id   AF-A0A2P8FVT4-F1
#
_cell.length_a   1.000
_cell.length_b   1.000
_cell.length_c   1.000
_cell.angle_alpha   90.00
_cell.angle_beta   90.00
_cell.angle_gamma   90.00
#
_symmetry.space_group_name_H-M   'P 1'
#
loop_
_entity.id
_entity.type
_entity.pdbx_description
1 polymer ?
#
loop_
_entity_poly.entity_id
_entity_poly.type
_entity_poly.pdbx_seq_one_letter_code
_entity_poly.pdbx_strand_id
1 'polypeptide(L)'
;MKEVTHYPSIRLRLLKLSAYAVLLFIAPSLYAQKKPLPPPHIYVEGCIKKTRLSFASRIKHYPFNLSSQIQLISFNGLVKITDNGEFSFSPGEEQIIDGGLFSGDPDTIQTVPVGMREIRTMTLAQIDTLTDILYNYGHGGNIWIESVSGCYIPRNAILFRDNNGKVIAFIEICFRCGNTRQSSEDISLGEPCDRKLDMLKALFKQAGITYGIDK
;
A
#
# COMPACT_ATOMS: atom_id res chain seq x y z
N MET A 1 36.65 -33.23 78.57
CA MET A 1 36.61 -32.13 79.56
C MET A 1 35.94 -30.94 78.90
N LYS A 2 34.92 -30.38 79.54
CA LYS A 2 34.09 -29.28 79.03
C LYS A 2 34.89 -27.99 79.03
N GLU A 3 34.75 -27.20 77.98
CA GLU A 3 34.90 -25.75 78.07
C GLU A 3 33.67 -25.11 77.41
N VAL A 4 32.92 -24.41 78.25
CA VAL A 4 31.77 -23.58 77.87
C VAL A 4 32.32 -22.17 77.72
N THR A 5 32.22 -21.60 76.53
CA THR A 5 32.49 -20.17 76.31
C THR A 5 31.20 -19.46 75.93
N HIS A 6 30.87 -18.49 76.78
CA HIS A 6 29.76 -17.56 76.73
C HIS A 6 30.01 -16.54 75.60
N TYR A 7 29.02 -16.26 74.74
CA TYR A 7 29.06 -15.10 73.83
C TYR A 7 27.89 -14.14 74.13
N PRO A 8 28.15 -12.81 74.19
CA PRO A 8 27.22 -11.83 74.75
C PRO A 8 26.12 -11.34 73.79
N SER A 9 25.11 -10.79 74.44
CA SER A 9 23.85 -10.17 74.01
C SER A 9 23.84 -9.38 72.69
N ILE A 10 22.90 -9.77 71.82
CA ILE A 10 22.39 -9.04 70.66
C ILE A 10 21.48 -7.90 71.15
N ARG A 11 22.02 -6.72 71.44
CA ARG A 11 21.22 -5.48 71.55
C ARG A 11 22.09 -4.25 71.34
N LEU A 12 22.48 -3.92 70.10
CA LEU A 12 22.80 -2.54 69.69
C LEU A 12 23.14 -2.38 68.19
N ARG A 13 22.29 -2.83 67.25
CA ARG A 13 22.50 -2.56 65.81
C ARG A 13 21.22 -2.21 65.03
N LEU A 14 20.29 -1.49 65.64
CA LEU A 14 19.00 -1.14 65.00
C LEU A 14 18.67 0.35 64.92
N LEU A 15 19.57 1.25 65.33
CA LEU A 15 19.28 2.70 65.37
C LEU A 15 20.16 3.58 64.46
N LYS A 16 20.98 3.00 63.56
CA LYS A 16 21.81 3.78 62.62
C LYS A 16 21.45 3.62 61.13
N LEU A 17 20.36 2.90 60.81
CA LEU A 17 19.93 2.69 59.42
C LEU A 17 18.81 3.64 58.96
N SER A 18 18.18 4.41 59.85
CA SER A 18 17.03 5.26 59.50
C SER A 18 17.36 6.66 59.02
N ALA A 19 18.58 7.17 59.26
CA ALA A 19 18.93 8.56 58.92
C ALA A 19 19.51 8.74 57.50
N TYR A 20 20.07 7.70 56.88
CA TYR A 20 20.68 7.79 55.55
C TYR A 20 19.68 7.56 54.40
N ALA A 21 18.51 6.97 54.67
CA ALA A 21 17.54 6.65 53.62
C ALA A 21 16.71 7.86 53.14
N VAL A 22 16.66 8.96 53.90
CA VAL A 22 15.82 10.12 53.58
C VAL A 22 16.55 11.16 52.71
N LEU A 23 17.89 11.14 52.66
CA LEU A 23 18.68 12.12 51.89
C LEU A 23 18.98 11.72 50.44
N LEU A 24 18.62 10.50 50.00
CA LEU A 24 18.87 10.04 48.63
C LEU A 24 17.69 10.23 47.65
N PHE A 25 16.57 10.82 48.09
CA PHE A 25 15.38 10.99 47.25
C PHE A 25 15.06 12.45 46.84
N ILE A 26 16.00 13.41 46.98
CA ILE A 26 15.75 14.82 46.62
C ILE A 26 16.65 15.36 45.50
N ALA A 27 17.30 14.50 44.72
CA ALA A 27 18.08 14.95 43.56
C ALA A 27 17.99 13.96 42.40
N PRO A 28 16.87 13.98 41.65
CA PRO A 28 17.01 14.27 40.23
C PRO A 28 15.77 15.00 39.67
N SER A 29 15.51 16.24 40.06
CA SER A 29 14.41 17.04 39.46
C SER A 29 14.90 18.25 38.64
N LEU A 30 16.21 18.41 38.41
CA LEU A 30 16.76 19.52 37.62
C LEU A 30 17.35 19.12 36.25
N TYR A 31 17.20 17.86 35.83
CA TYR A 31 17.46 17.44 34.45
C TYR A 31 16.18 17.21 33.65
N ALA A 32 15.19 18.09 33.84
CA ALA A 32 14.19 18.34 32.81
C ALA A 32 14.69 19.48 31.90
N GLN A 33 15.86 19.29 31.25
CA GLN A 33 16.21 20.12 30.12
C GLN A 33 15.16 19.86 29.05
N LYS A 34 14.26 20.82 28.83
CA LYS A 34 13.36 20.83 27.67
C LYS A 34 14.25 20.58 26.47
N LYS A 35 14.09 19.41 25.82
CA LYS A 35 14.75 19.13 24.55
C LYS A 35 14.48 20.35 23.66
N PRO A 36 15.50 20.93 23.00
CA PRO A 36 15.25 22.01 22.04
C PRO A 36 14.16 21.54 21.09
N LEU A 37 13.19 22.41 20.79
CA LEU A 37 12.16 22.07 19.83
C LEU A 37 12.86 21.53 18.57
N PRO A 38 12.40 20.39 18.02
CA PRO A 38 12.94 19.94 16.75
C PRO A 38 12.89 21.12 15.77
N PRO A 39 13.93 21.30 14.93
CA PRO A 39 13.96 22.38 13.97
C PRO A 39 12.65 22.34 13.18
N PRO A 40 12.05 23.51 12.86
CA PRO A 40 10.78 23.58 12.15
C PRO A 40 10.89 22.69 10.91
N HIS A 41 10.08 21.63 10.86
CA HIS A 41 10.03 20.74 9.72
C HIS A 41 9.63 21.57 8.52
N ILE A 42 10.55 21.75 7.58
CA ILE A 42 10.25 22.36 6.28
C ILE A 42 9.23 21.42 5.64
N TYR A 43 7.97 21.84 5.65
CA TYR A 43 6.87 21.12 5.04
C TYR A 43 7.01 21.26 3.53
N VAL A 44 7.55 20.23 2.88
CA VAL A 44 7.45 20.10 1.43
C VAL A 44 6.15 19.37 1.16
N GLU A 45 5.11 20.14 0.84
CA GLU A 45 3.86 19.58 0.33
C GLU A 45 4.13 18.74 -0.93
N GLY A 46 3.48 17.59 -0.99
CA GLY A 46 3.20 16.90 -2.25
C GLY A 46 4.02 15.65 -2.53
N CYS A 47 3.49 14.90 -3.49
CA CYS A 47 4.15 13.77 -4.11
C CYS A 47 5.28 14.24 -5.04
N ILE A 48 6.53 13.90 -4.71
CA ILE A 48 7.72 14.30 -5.45
C ILE A 48 8.48 13.09 -5.97
N LYS A 49 9.24 13.30 -7.05
CA LYS A 49 10.16 12.29 -7.56
C LYS A 49 11.40 12.20 -6.66
N LYS A 50 11.43 11.23 -5.75
CA LYS A 50 12.49 11.06 -4.73
C LYS A 50 13.67 10.26 -5.23
N THR A 51 13.42 9.24 -6.04
CA THR A 51 14.45 8.37 -6.57
C THR A 51 14.46 8.46 -8.10
N ARG A 52 15.54 7.94 -8.69
CA ARG A 52 15.74 7.91 -10.14
C ARG A 52 16.13 6.50 -10.56
N LEU A 53 15.37 5.50 -10.10
CA LEU A 53 15.56 4.13 -10.53
C LEU A 53 15.28 4.04 -12.03
N SER A 54 16.22 3.46 -12.77
CA SER A 54 16.06 3.21 -14.19
C SER A 54 14.91 2.21 -14.42
N PHE A 55 14.33 2.24 -15.63
CA PHE A 55 13.32 1.27 -16.03
C PHE A 55 13.78 -0.17 -15.79
N ALA A 56 15.01 -0.49 -16.20
CA ALA A 56 15.62 -1.82 -16.04
C ALA A 56 15.73 -2.27 -14.57
N SER A 57 15.90 -1.35 -13.62
CA SER A 57 15.88 -1.68 -12.19
C SER A 57 14.46 -1.90 -11.70
N ARG A 58 13.52 -1.05 -12.11
CA ARG A 58 12.12 -1.08 -11.66
C ARG A 58 11.37 -2.34 -12.12
N ILE A 59 11.62 -2.84 -13.32
CA ILE A 59 10.97 -4.06 -13.82
C ILE A 59 11.45 -5.35 -13.15
N LYS A 60 12.51 -5.30 -12.33
CA LYS A 60 12.98 -6.47 -11.55
C LYS A 60 12.11 -6.76 -10.33
N HIS A 61 11.26 -5.82 -9.94
CA HIS A 61 10.34 -6.01 -8.83
C HIS A 61 9.18 -6.91 -9.22
N TYR A 62 8.72 -7.74 -8.28
CA TYR A 62 7.46 -8.45 -8.44
C TYR A 62 6.30 -7.45 -8.49
N PRO A 63 5.29 -7.65 -9.36
CA PRO A 63 5.11 -8.77 -10.30
C PRO A 63 5.67 -8.55 -11.72
N PHE A 64 6.32 -7.42 -11.99
CA PHE A 64 6.83 -7.06 -13.32
C PHE A 64 7.84 -8.08 -13.86
N ASN A 65 8.71 -8.61 -13.00
CA ASN A 65 9.76 -9.57 -13.36
C ASN A 65 9.23 -10.92 -13.86
N LEU A 66 7.98 -11.29 -13.54
CA LEU A 66 7.34 -12.53 -13.95
C LEU A 66 6.25 -12.32 -15.01
N SER A 67 5.97 -11.06 -15.38
CA SER A 67 4.89 -10.72 -16.29
C SER A 67 5.36 -10.72 -17.74
N SER A 68 4.60 -11.38 -18.61
CA SER A 68 4.71 -11.28 -20.07
C SER A 68 3.86 -10.14 -20.63
N GLN A 69 2.75 -9.85 -19.95
CA GLN A 69 1.76 -8.88 -20.36
C GLN A 69 1.17 -8.19 -19.13
N ILE A 70 0.95 -6.88 -19.24
CA ILE A 70 0.30 -6.07 -18.22
C ILE A 70 -0.92 -5.40 -18.86
N GLN A 71 -2.07 -5.50 -18.20
CA GLN A 71 -3.33 -4.96 -18.70
C GLN A 71 -3.94 -4.00 -17.69
N LEU A 72 -4.50 -2.90 -18.20
CA LEU A 72 -5.41 -2.05 -17.45
C LEU A 72 -6.83 -2.49 -17.79
N ILE A 73 -7.65 -2.70 -16.76
CA ILE A 73 -9.05 -3.08 -16.93
C ILE A 73 -9.97 -2.12 -16.19
N SER A 74 -11.21 -2.02 -16.68
CA SER A 74 -12.32 -1.38 -15.99
C SER A 74 -13.52 -2.33 -15.93
N PHE A 75 -14.23 -2.32 -14.81
CA PHE A 75 -15.36 -3.20 -14.53
C PHE A 75 -16.35 -2.54 -13.58
N ASN A 76 -17.61 -2.97 -13.64
CA ASN A 76 -18.64 -2.56 -12.67
C ASN A 76 -18.67 -3.49 -11.46
N GLY A 77 -19.57 -3.23 -10.50
CA GLY A 77 -19.69 -4.00 -9.25
C GLY A 77 -20.15 -5.45 -9.40
N LEU A 78 -20.33 -5.96 -10.63
CA LEU A 78 -20.71 -7.35 -10.89
C LEU A 78 -19.49 -8.27 -10.99
N VAL A 79 -18.33 -7.71 -11.28
CA VAL A 79 -17.06 -8.43 -11.36
C VAL A 79 -16.32 -8.27 -10.03
N LYS A 80 -15.86 -9.37 -9.47
CA LYS A 80 -14.95 -9.39 -8.33
C LYS A 80 -13.71 -10.20 -8.68
N ILE A 81 -12.52 -9.67 -8.35
CA ILE A 81 -11.27 -10.41 -8.50
C ILE A 81 -11.03 -11.17 -7.19
N THR A 82 -11.06 -12.49 -7.28
CA THR A 82 -10.78 -13.38 -6.14
C THR A 82 -9.31 -13.32 -5.76
N ASP A 83 -8.97 -13.85 -4.58
CA ASP A 83 -7.60 -13.81 -4.05
C ASP A 83 -6.60 -14.56 -4.94
N ASN A 84 -7.06 -15.59 -5.69
CA ASN A 84 -6.26 -16.31 -6.67
C ASN A 84 -6.18 -15.61 -8.04
N GLY A 85 -6.70 -14.38 -8.18
CA GLY A 85 -6.65 -13.60 -9.41
C GLY A 85 -7.66 -14.04 -10.47
N GLU A 86 -8.66 -14.83 -10.09
CA GLU A 86 -9.75 -15.25 -10.97
C GLU A 86 -10.88 -14.21 -10.94
N PHE A 87 -11.58 -14.09 -12.06
CA PHE A 87 -12.78 -13.26 -12.11
C PHE A 87 -13.97 -14.08 -11.65
N SER A 88 -14.60 -13.62 -10.57
CA SER A 88 -15.91 -14.11 -10.15
C SER A 88 -16.98 -13.11 -10.54
N PHE A 89 -18.09 -13.63 -11.05
CA PHE A 89 -19.23 -12.84 -11.52
C PHE A 89 -20.37 -13.05 -10.53
N SER A 90 -21.02 -11.96 -10.13
CA SER A 90 -22.15 -12.05 -9.20
C SER A 90 -23.28 -12.87 -9.84
N PRO A 91 -23.73 -13.98 -9.22
CA PRO A 91 -24.83 -14.78 -9.75
C PRO A 91 -26.13 -13.96 -9.77
N GLY A 92 -26.82 -13.91 -10.91
CA GLY A 92 -28.12 -13.23 -11.04
C GLY A 92 -28.25 -12.23 -12.19
N GLU A 93 -27.18 -11.90 -12.90
CA GLU A 93 -27.22 -11.11 -14.14
C GLU A 93 -26.60 -11.90 -15.32
N GLU A 94 -27.13 -13.10 -15.55
CA GLU A 94 -26.91 -13.77 -16.83
C GLU A 94 -27.78 -13.14 -17.91
N GLN A 95 -27.18 -12.92 -19.09
CA GLN A 95 -27.80 -12.63 -20.40
C GLN A 95 -28.14 -11.15 -20.71
N ILE A 96 -27.30 -10.52 -21.53
CA ILE A 96 -27.55 -10.10 -22.93
C ILE A 96 -26.34 -9.26 -23.37
N ILE A 97 -25.69 -9.69 -24.45
CA ILE A 97 -24.57 -9.00 -25.10
C ILE A 97 -25.15 -7.91 -26.00
N ASP A 98 -24.86 -6.63 -25.72
CA ASP A 98 -24.96 -5.58 -26.74
C ASP A 98 -23.67 -5.64 -27.58
N GLY A 99 -23.79 -6.21 -28.78
CA GLY A 99 -22.69 -6.39 -29.75
C GLY A 99 -22.14 -5.09 -30.35
N GLY A 100 -22.44 -3.93 -29.75
CA GLY A 100 -22.08 -2.61 -30.29
C GLY A 100 -20.70 -2.06 -29.94
N LEU A 101 -19.92 -2.69 -29.04
CA LEU A 101 -18.71 -2.02 -28.50
C LEU A 101 -17.39 -2.33 -29.24
N PHE A 102 -17.40 -3.22 -30.24
CA PHE A 102 -16.27 -3.42 -31.14
C PHE A 102 -16.76 -3.26 -32.58
N SER A 103 -16.69 -2.03 -33.10
CA SER A 103 -16.85 -1.79 -34.54
C SER A 103 -15.62 -2.38 -35.25
N GLY A 104 -15.74 -3.64 -35.67
CA GLY A 104 -14.73 -4.34 -36.45
C GLY A 104 -14.91 -5.84 -36.33
N ASP A 105 -15.58 -6.43 -37.32
CA ASP A 105 -15.78 -7.86 -37.55
C ASP A 105 -17.07 -8.48 -36.94
N PRO A 106 -18.12 -8.74 -37.75
CA PRO A 106 -19.35 -9.36 -37.31
C PRO A 106 -19.22 -10.85 -36.92
N ASP A 107 -18.06 -11.49 -37.12
CA ASP A 107 -17.88 -12.93 -36.90
C ASP A 107 -17.13 -13.29 -35.61
N THR A 108 -16.75 -12.30 -34.78
CA THR A 108 -16.09 -12.56 -33.49
C THR A 108 -17.03 -12.26 -32.33
N ILE A 109 -17.88 -13.22 -31.95
CA ILE A 109 -18.55 -13.19 -30.64
C ILE A 109 -17.49 -13.44 -29.57
N GLN A 110 -16.75 -12.38 -29.20
CA GLN A 110 -15.89 -12.40 -28.04
C GLN A 110 -16.80 -12.13 -26.84
N THR A 111 -17.21 -13.19 -26.14
CA THR A 111 -18.02 -13.10 -24.92
C THR A 111 -17.26 -12.31 -23.87
N VAL A 112 -17.46 -10.99 -23.83
CA VAL A 112 -16.96 -10.16 -22.73
C VAL A 112 -17.77 -10.55 -21.49
N PRO A 113 -17.12 -11.00 -20.42
CA PRO A 113 -17.83 -11.39 -19.21
C PRO A 113 -18.65 -10.21 -18.66
N VAL A 114 -19.87 -10.50 -18.19
CA VAL A 114 -20.81 -9.48 -17.70
C VAL A 114 -20.12 -8.58 -16.68
N GLY A 115 -20.18 -7.27 -16.94
CA GLY A 115 -19.62 -6.25 -16.05
C GLY A 115 -18.21 -5.78 -16.38
N MET A 116 -17.44 -6.48 -17.22
CA MET A 116 -16.22 -5.93 -17.82
C MET A 116 -16.57 -4.81 -18.80
N ARG A 117 -15.88 -3.68 -18.73
CA ARG A 117 -16.16 -2.50 -19.56
C ARG A 117 -15.05 -2.25 -20.58
N GLU A 118 -13.81 -2.21 -20.12
CA GLU A 118 -12.67 -1.93 -20.98
C GLU A 118 -11.46 -2.76 -20.55
N ILE A 119 -10.69 -3.23 -21.53
CA ILE A 119 -9.41 -3.92 -21.33
C ILE A 119 -8.40 -3.31 -22.29
N ARG A 120 -7.23 -2.94 -21.77
CA ARG A 120 -6.14 -2.32 -22.53
C ARG A 120 -4.81 -2.96 -22.15
N THR A 121 -4.18 -3.64 -23.09
CA THR A 121 -2.80 -4.11 -22.92
C THR A 121 -1.85 -2.92 -22.95
N MET A 122 -0.96 -2.84 -21.96
CA MET A 122 -0.01 -1.74 -21.84
C MET A 122 1.15 -1.88 -22.82
N THR A 123 1.57 -0.75 -23.39
CA THR A 123 2.83 -0.62 -24.11
C THR A 123 4.01 -0.52 -23.15
N LEU A 124 5.24 -0.75 -23.63
CA LEU A 124 6.46 -0.56 -22.83
C LEU A 124 6.56 0.84 -22.23
N ALA A 125 6.18 1.88 -22.97
CA ALA A 125 6.20 3.27 -22.46
C ALA A 125 5.20 3.49 -21.32
N GLN A 126 4.03 2.85 -21.38
CA GLN A 126 3.05 2.88 -20.29
C GLN A 126 3.53 2.08 -19.07
N ILE A 127 4.20 0.94 -19.27
CA ILE A 127 4.78 0.15 -18.18
C ILE A 127 5.92 0.94 -17.52
N ASP A 128 6.74 1.64 -18.30
CA ASP A 128 7.76 2.55 -17.78
C ASP A 128 7.12 3.67 -16.94
N THR A 129 6.05 4.29 -17.44
CA THR A 129 5.31 5.31 -16.70
C THR A 129 4.73 4.76 -15.40
N LEU A 130 4.06 3.60 -15.44
CA LEU A 130 3.50 2.93 -14.26
C LEU A 130 4.58 2.68 -13.21
N THR A 131 5.67 2.05 -13.60
CA THR A 131 6.73 1.70 -12.66
C THR A 131 7.47 2.94 -12.15
N ASP A 132 7.58 4.02 -12.95
CA ASP A 132 8.13 5.31 -12.50
C ASP A 132 7.23 5.89 -11.40
N ILE A 133 5.92 5.91 -11.61
CA ILE A 133 4.93 6.32 -10.59
C ILE A 133 5.09 5.50 -9.30
N LEU A 134 5.16 4.17 -9.41
CA LEU A 134 5.23 3.30 -8.24
C LEU A 134 6.52 3.49 -7.44
N TYR A 135 7.67 3.49 -8.10
CA TYR A 135 8.96 3.35 -7.41
C TYR A 135 9.81 4.61 -7.33
N ASN A 136 9.52 5.63 -8.15
CA ASN A 136 10.29 6.88 -8.16
C ASN A 136 9.59 8.05 -7.45
N TYR A 137 8.29 7.95 -7.19
CA TYR A 137 7.53 8.97 -6.46
C TYR A 137 7.23 8.57 -5.02
N GLY A 138 7.34 9.54 -4.13
CA GLY A 138 7.09 9.42 -2.69
C GLY A 138 6.73 10.77 -2.07
N HIS A 139 6.59 10.81 -0.74
CA HIS A 139 6.21 12.02 -0.01
C HIS A 139 7.40 12.98 0.15
N GLY A 140 7.16 14.28 -0.05
CA GLY A 140 8.18 15.32 0.15
C GLY A 140 8.46 15.68 1.61
N GLY A 141 7.59 15.30 2.56
CA GLY A 141 7.67 15.73 3.96
C GLY A 141 6.98 14.76 4.92
N ASN A 142 6.46 15.22 6.05
CA ASN A 142 5.70 14.36 6.97
C ASN A 142 4.34 14.00 6.36
N ILE A 143 3.95 12.72 6.45
CA ILE A 143 2.66 12.22 5.95
C ILE A 143 1.60 12.31 7.04
N TRP A 144 0.43 12.82 6.69
CA TRP A 144 -0.81 12.57 7.44
C TRP A 144 -1.64 11.57 6.63
N ILE A 145 -1.76 10.35 7.14
CA ILE A 145 -2.65 9.34 6.54
C ILE A 145 -4.01 9.55 7.19
N GLU A 146 -4.91 10.24 6.50
CA GLU A 146 -6.33 10.23 6.87
C GLU A 146 -6.96 8.94 6.38
N SER A 147 -7.41 8.09 7.31
CA SER A 147 -8.22 6.94 6.96
C SER A 147 -9.65 7.40 6.70
N VAL A 148 -10.07 7.37 5.44
CA VAL A 148 -11.47 7.56 5.09
C VAL A 148 -12.18 6.22 5.27
N SER A 149 -13.06 6.12 6.28
CA SER A 149 -13.94 4.97 6.44
C SER A 149 -15.08 5.06 5.42
N GLY A 150 -15.09 4.16 4.44
CA GLY A 150 -16.10 4.10 3.40
C GLY A 150 -16.08 2.78 2.64
N CYS A 151 -17.15 2.49 1.89
CA CYS A 151 -17.24 1.27 1.10
C CYS A 151 -16.15 1.23 0.02
N TYR A 152 -15.37 0.14 -0.03
CA TYR A 152 -14.40 -0.11 -1.09
C TYR A 152 -15.10 -0.77 -2.29
N ILE A 153 -15.37 0.01 -3.34
CA ILE A 153 -16.07 -0.44 -4.55
C ILE A 153 -15.14 -0.21 -5.75
N PRO A 154 -14.13 -1.08 -5.96
CA PRO A 154 -13.18 -0.93 -7.06
C PRO A 154 -13.90 -1.06 -8.40
N ARG A 155 -13.42 -0.29 -9.38
CA ARG A 155 -13.93 -0.31 -10.77
C ARG A 155 -12.82 -0.44 -11.80
N ASN A 156 -11.58 -0.57 -11.34
CA ASN A 156 -10.40 -0.64 -12.17
C ASN A 156 -9.38 -1.59 -11.54
N ALA A 157 -8.56 -2.21 -12.37
CA ALA A 157 -7.41 -2.96 -11.89
C ALA A 157 -6.27 -2.96 -12.91
N ILE A 158 -5.07 -3.22 -12.41
CA ILE A 158 -3.90 -3.58 -13.19
C ILE A 158 -3.72 -5.09 -13.06
N LEU A 159 -3.73 -5.81 -14.17
CA LEU A 159 -3.51 -7.26 -14.21
C LEU A 159 -2.11 -7.55 -14.73
N PHE A 160 -1.47 -8.52 -14.10
CA PHE A 160 -0.16 -9.03 -14.48
C PHE A 160 -0.33 -10.47 -14.93
N ARG A 161 0.03 -10.77 -16.17
CA ARG A 161 -0.13 -12.09 -16.77
C ARG A 161 1.21 -12.73 -17.12
N ASP A 162 1.30 -14.03 -16.92
CA ASP A 162 2.46 -14.83 -17.37
C ASP A 162 2.42 -15.11 -18.88
N ASN A 163 3.40 -15.86 -19.38
CA ASN A 163 3.47 -16.25 -20.81
C ASN A 163 2.29 -17.13 -21.26
N ASN A 164 1.57 -17.77 -20.34
CA ASN A 164 0.40 -18.60 -20.64
C ASN A 164 -0.91 -17.79 -20.60
N GLY A 165 -0.82 -16.47 -20.37
CA GLY A 165 -1.99 -15.59 -20.22
C GLY A 165 -2.69 -15.70 -18.87
N LYS A 166 -2.15 -16.47 -17.91
CA LYS A 166 -2.71 -16.60 -16.57
C LYS A 166 -2.43 -15.34 -15.76
N VAL A 167 -3.43 -14.82 -15.05
CA VAL A 167 -3.23 -13.73 -14.08
C VAL A 167 -2.42 -14.26 -12.91
N ILE A 168 -1.25 -13.67 -12.67
CA ILE A 168 -0.33 -14.04 -11.57
C ILE A 168 -0.34 -13.02 -10.44
N ALA A 169 -0.81 -11.80 -10.70
CA ALA A 169 -0.97 -10.74 -9.73
C ALA A 169 -1.97 -9.69 -10.21
N PHE A 170 -2.53 -8.93 -9.28
CA PHE A 170 -3.31 -7.74 -9.60
C PHE A 170 -3.14 -6.62 -8.58
N ILE A 171 -3.42 -5.40 -9.03
CA ILE A 171 -3.64 -4.23 -8.18
C ILE A 171 -5.04 -3.70 -8.52
N GLU A 172 -6.00 -3.95 -7.65
CA GLU A 172 -7.32 -3.33 -7.70
C GLU A 172 -7.23 -1.87 -7.27
N ILE A 173 -7.99 -1.01 -7.93
CA ILE A 173 -7.98 0.42 -7.70
C ILE A 173 -9.42 0.92 -7.59
N CYS A 174 -9.72 1.62 -6.51
CA CYS A 174 -10.91 2.44 -6.38
C CYS A 174 -10.51 3.92 -6.41
N PHE A 175 -10.53 4.54 -7.60
CA PHE A 175 -10.21 5.97 -7.75
C PHE A 175 -11.18 6.87 -6.97
N ARG A 176 -12.43 6.45 -6.80
CA ARG A 176 -13.45 7.18 -6.03
C ARG A 176 -13.20 7.10 -4.52
N CYS A 177 -12.75 5.94 -4.04
CA CYS A 177 -12.47 5.67 -2.63
C CYS A 177 -11.10 6.19 -2.20
N GLY A 178 -10.20 6.44 -3.17
CA GLY A 178 -8.83 6.83 -2.87
C GLY A 178 -7.98 5.68 -2.33
N ASN A 179 -8.25 4.44 -2.74
CA ASN A 179 -7.56 3.27 -2.18
C ASN A 179 -7.30 2.17 -3.22
N THR A 180 -6.39 1.24 -2.88
CA THR A 180 -6.00 0.10 -3.71
C THR A 180 -5.99 -1.19 -2.89
N ARG A 181 -6.08 -2.33 -3.57
CA ARG A 181 -5.87 -3.66 -3.00
C ARG A 181 -4.97 -4.47 -3.90
N GLN A 182 -3.95 -5.08 -3.31
CA GLN A 182 -3.01 -5.96 -3.99
C GLN A 182 -3.42 -7.42 -3.79
N SER A 183 -3.11 -8.27 -4.76
CA SER A 183 -3.33 -9.72 -4.64
C SER A 183 -2.33 -10.43 -3.73
N SER A 184 -1.19 -9.79 -3.44
CA SER A 184 -0.13 -10.30 -2.56
C SER A 184 0.58 -9.14 -1.86
N GLU A 185 1.08 -9.38 -0.65
CA GLU A 185 1.91 -8.45 0.11
C GLU A 185 3.29 -8.21 -0.55
N ASP A 186 3.73 -9.12 -1.44
CA ASP A 186 4.97 -8.96 -2.21
C ASP A 186 4.88 -7.84 -3.25
N ILE A 187 3.66 -7.36 -3.55
CA ILE A 187 3.44 -6.25 -4.49
C ILE A 187 3.70 -4.93 -3.78
N SER A 188 4.87 -4.35 -4.03
CA SER A 188 5.21 -3.02 -3.55
C SER A 188 4.61 -1.92 -4.44
N LEU A 189 3.90 -0.98 -3.82
CA LEU A 189 3.44 0.28 -4.45
C LEU A 189 4.44 1.44 -4.26
N GLY A 190 5.63 1.12 -3.74
CA GLY A 190 6.65 2.07 -3.32
C GLY A 190 6.20 2.97 -2.16
N GLU A 191 6.85 4.13 -2.03
CA GLU A 191 6.57 5.08 -0.95
C GLU A 191 5.18 5.75 -1.17
N PRO A 192 4.29 5.78 -0.17
CA PRO A 192 2.98 6.40 -0.33
C PRO A 192 3.10 7.91 -0.53
N CYS A 193 2.22 8.47 -1.35
CA CYS A 193 2.03 9.91 -1.47
C CYS A 193 0.59 10.19 -1.93
N ASP A 194 0.06 11.34 -1.53
CA ASP A 194 -1.30 11.84 -1.78
C ASP A 194 -1.72 11.81 -3.26
N ARG A 195 -0.81 12.12 -4.19
CA ARG A 195 -1.12 12.24 -5.63
C ARG A 195 -0.83 11.00 -6.46
N LYS A 196 -0.38 9.88 -5.86
CA LYS A 196 -0.04 8.67 -6.63
C LYS A 196 -1.24 8.13 -7.40
N LEU A 197 -2.42 8.14 -6.77
CA LEU A 197 -3.66 7.70 -7.42
C LEU A 197 -4.10 8.60 -8.58
N ASP A 198 -3.85 9.91 -8.51
CA ASP A 198 -4.13 10.82 -9.64
C ASP A 198 -3.23 10.53 -10.83
N MET A 199 -1.95 10.22 -10.57
CA MET A 199 -1.01 9.83 -11.62
C MET A 199 -1.41 8.50 -12.28
N LEU A 200 -1.82 7.52 -11.47
CA LEU A 200 -2.38 6.26 -11.98
C LEU A 200 -3.66 6.52 -12.80
N LYS A 201 -4.55 7.39 -12.33
CA LYS A 201 -5.76 7.78 -13.07
C LYS A 201 -5.42 8.38 -14.44
N ALA A 202 -4.44 9.27 -14.49
CA ALA A 202 -3.97 9.87 -15.74
C ALA A 202 -3.42 8.81 -16.71
N LEU A 203 -2.67 7.82 -16.21
CA LEU A 203 -2.18 6.70 -17.01
C LEU A 203 -3.34 5.85 -17.57
N PHE A 204 -4.36 5.55 -16.77
CA PHE A 204 -5.56 4.85 -17.22
C PHE A 204 -6.28 5.62 -18.33
N LYS A 205 -6.47 6.93 -18.15
CA LYS A 205 -7.05 7.81 -19.17
C LYS A 205 -6.23 7.83 -20.45
N GLN A 206 -4.91 7.92 -20.35
CA GLN A 206 -3.99 7.89 -21.49
C GLN A 206 -4.07 6.55 -22.25
N ALA A 207 -4.30 5.44 -21.54
CA ALA A 207 -4.51 4.13 -22.16
C ALA A 207 -5.90 3.95 -22.79
N GLY A 208 -6.77 4.96 -22.70
CA GLY A 208 -8.13 4.90 -23.24
C GLY A 208 -9.11 4.11 -22.37
N ILE A 209 -8.86 4.03 -21.05
CA ILE A 209 -9.85 3.62 -20.05
C ILE A 209 -10.62 4.87 -19.63
N THR A 210 -11.95 4.81 -19.70
CA THR A 210 -12.85 5.93 -19.38
C THR A 210 -13.83 5.58 -18.24
N TYR A 211 -14.09 4.29 -18.03
CA TYR A 211 -14.98 3.83 -16.97
C TYR A 211 -14.25 3.70 -15.62
N GLY A 212 -14.91 4.11 -14.54
CA GLY A 212 -14.42 3.94 -13.16
C GLY A 212 -13.36 4.94 -12.72
N ILE A 213 -12.89 5.82 -13.62
CA ILE A 213 -11.85 6.81 -13.34
C ILE A 213 -12.39 8.17 -12.85
N ASP A 214 -13.68 8.47 -13.08
CA ASP A 214 -14.34 9.71 -12.64
C ASP A 214 -15.11 9.53 -11.31
N LYS A 215 -15.50 10.64 -10.66
CA LYS A 215 -16.17 10.67 -9.34
C LYS A 215 -17.67 10.44 -9.40
#